data_AF-W2XL15-F1
#
_entry.id   AF-W2XL15-F1
#
_cell.length_a   1.000
_cell.length_b   1.000
_cell.length_c   1.000
_cell.angle_alpha   90.00
_cell.angle_beta   90.00
_cell.angle_gamma   90.00
#
_symmetry.space_group_name_H-M   'P 1'
#
loop_
_entity.id
_entity.type
_entity.pdbx_description
1 polymer ?
#
loop_
_entity_poly.entity_id
_entity_poly.type
_entity_poly.pdbx_seq_one_letter_code
_entity_poly.pdbx_strand_id
1 'polypeptide(L)' 'AWVVSNENVSTALVGASRPSQLEENLKALEFVDKITPEVKAQIDDIVNFVPTVATMDTFAYVRERHL' A
#
# COMPACT_ATOMS: atom_id res chain seq x y z
N ALA A 1 -6.13 5.39 3.47
CA ALA A 1 -7.26 5.79 2.62
C ALA A 1 -7.39 4.94 1.35
N TRP A 2 -6.49 5.07 0.37
CA TRP A 2 -6.65 4.43 -0.96
C TRP A 2 -6.86 2.90 -0.90
N VAL A 3 -6.00 2.17 -0.19
CA VAL A 3 -6.08 0.70 -0.05
C VAL A 3 -7.45 0.24 0.48
N VAL A 4 -7.94 0.87 1.54
CA VAL A 4 -9.23 0.52 2.17
C VAL A 4 -10.45 1.03 1.40
N SER A 5 -10.26 1.94 0.44
CA SER A 5 -11.33 2.44 -0.45
C SER A 5 -11.62 1.50 -1.63
N ASN A 6 -10.88 0.40 -1.75
CA ASN A 6 -11.07 -0.61 -2.79
C ASN A 6 -12.01 -1.70 -2.27
N GLU A 7 -13.12 -1.94 -2.97
CA GLU A 7 -14.15 -2.91 -2.57
C GLU A 7 -13.63 -4.36 -2.53
N ASN A 8 -12.54 -4.65 -3.24
CA ASN A 8 -11.89 -5.97 -3.22
C ASN A 8 -10.96 -6.17 -2.02
N VAL A 9 -10.79 -5.15 -1.18
CA VAL A 9 -9.92 -5.20 0.01
C VAL A 9 -10.78 -5.18 1.26
N SER A 10 -10.85 -6.31 1.97
CA SER A 10 -11.59 -6.41 3.23
C SER A 10 -10.79 -5.95 4.44
N THR A 11 -9.46 -5.98 4.38
CA THR A 11 -8.59 -5.63 5.50
C THR A 11 -7.26 -5.08 5.00
N ALA A 12 -6.78 -4.01 5.64
CA ALA A 12 -5.44 -3.46 5.41
C ALA A 12 -4.57 -3.74 6.64
N LEU A 13 -3.47 -4.46 6.45
CA LEU A 13 -2.46 -4.71 7.48
C LEU A 13 -1.43 -3.57 7.44
N VAL A 14 -1.24 -2.88 8.56
CA VAL A 14 -0.27 -1.78 8.69
C VAL A 14 0.86 -2.15 9.63
N GLY A 15 2.10 -1.89 9.21
CA GLY A 15 3.29 -2.00 10.06
C GLY A 15 3.62 -0.65 10.68
N ALA A 16 3.99 -0.63 11.96
CA ALA A 16 4.47 0.55 12.65
C ALA A 16 5.62 0.16 13.60
N SER A 17 6.73 0.89 13.52
CA SER A 17 7.90 0.71 14.40
C SER A 17 7.84 1.59 15.66
N ARG A 18 7.00 2.63 15.64
CA ARG A 18 6.77 3.57 16.74
C ARG A 18 5.29 3.94 16.83
N PRO A 19 4.77 4.32 18.02
CA PRO A 19 3.35 4.66 18.20
C PRO A 19 2.86 5.79 17.28
N SER A 20 3.66 6.82 17.04
CA SER A 20 3.27 7.95 16.18
C SER A 20 2.98 7.55 14.73
N GLN A 21 3.67 6.52 14.20
CA GLN A 21 3.41 5.99 12.85
C GLN A 21 2.06 5.28 12.79
N LEU A 22 1.66 4.60 13.87
CA LEU A 22 0.34 3.98 13.96
C LEU A 22 -0.74 5.07 13.96
N GLU A 23 -0.57 6.13 14.75
CA GLU A 23 -1.50 7.26 14.76
C GLU A 23 -1.62 7.94 13.39
N GLU A 24 -0.51 8.15 12.68
CA GLU A 24 -0.50 8.69 11.32
C GLU A 24 -1.24 7.77 10.33
N ASN A 25 -0.95 6.47 10.36
CA ASN A 25 -1.62 5.49 9.50
C ASN A 25 -3.14 5.45 9.75
N LEU A 26 -3.57 5.54 11.01
CA LEU A 26 -4.99 5.50 11.39
C LEU A 26 -5.74 6.77 10.97
N LYS A 27 -5.10 7.95 10.99
CA LYS A 27 -5.70 9.20 10.45
C LYS A 27 -6.08 9.08 8.98
N ALA A 28 -5.46 8.17 8.22
CA ALA A 28 -5.82 7.93 6.84
C ALA A 28 -7.25 7.36 6.65
N LEU A 29 -7.94 6.97 7.72
CA LEU A 29 -9.35 6.58 7.69
C LEU A 29 -10.28 7.79 7.49
N GLU A 30 -9.91 8.98 7.98
CA GLU A 30 -10.70 10.22 7.82
C GLU A 30 -10.76 10.73 6.37
N PHE A 31 -9.95 10.15 5.50
CA PHE A 31 -9.83 10.53 4.09
C PHE A 31 -10.42 9.50 3.13
N VAL A 32 -10.99 8.40 3.64
CA VAL A 32 -11.53 7.32 2.79
C VAL A 32 -12.64 7.85 1.89
N ASP A 33 -13.56 8.63 2.44
CA ASP A 33 -14.68 9.23 1.69
C ASP A 33 -14.24 10.27 0.66
N LYS A 34 -13.00 10.76 0.76
CA LYS A 34 -12.41 11.72 -0.19
C LYS A 34 -11.73 11.04 -1.38
N ILE A 35 -11.59 9.71 -1.37
CA ILE A 35 -11.02 8.96 -2.49
C ILE A 35 -12.13 8.71 -3.52
N THR A 36 -12.50 9.77 -4.24
CA THR A 36 -13.51 9.71 -5.31
C THR A 36 -12.95 9.01 -6.55
N PRO A 37 -13.81 8.59 -7.50
CA PRO A 37 -13.36 7.99 -8.75
C PRO A 37 -12.36 8.86 -9.53
N GLU A 38 -12.53 10.19 -9.49
CA GLU A 38 -11.63 11.14 -10.14
C GLU A 38 -10.24 11.15 -9.50
N VAL A 39 -10.17 11.10 -8.16
CA VAL A 39 -8.91 11.01 -7.43
C VAL A 39 -8.21 9.67 -7.71
N LYS A 40 -8.97 8.56 -7.82
CA LYS A 40 -8.41 7.27 -8.20
C LYS A 40 -7.79 7.32 -9.60
N ALA A 41 -8.48 7.90 -10.58
CA ALA A 41 -7.95 8.08 -11.93
C ALA A 41 -6.66 8.91 -11.95
N GLN A 42 -6.59 10.00 -11.17
CA GLN A 42 -5.36 10.78 -11.04
C GLN A 42 -4.19 9.98 -10.45
N ILE A 43 -4.45 9.09 -9.49
CA ILE A 43 -3.42 8.22 -8.92
C ILE A 43 -2.91 7.23 -9.96
N ASP A 44 -3.82 6.62 -10.72
CA ASP A 44 -3.49 5.64 -11.77
C ASP A 44 -2.69 6.28 -12.91
N ASP A 45 -2.97 7.54 -13.27
CA ASP A 45 -2.20 8.30 -14.26
C ASP A 45 -0.74 8.57 -13.81
N ILE A 46 -0.52 8.77 -12.51
CA ILE A 46 0.82 9.02 -11.95
C ILE A 46 1.60 7.72 -11.84
N VAL A 47 0.95 6.65 -11.38
CA VAL A 47 1.58 5.35 -11.11
C VAL A 47 0.99 4.30 -12.03
N ASN A 48 1.62 4.14 -13.19
CA ASN A 48 1.29 3.08 -14.14
C ASN A 48 1.87 1.73 -13.66
N PHE A 49 1.31 1.20 -12.58
CA PHE A 49 1.71 -0.07 -11.99
C PHE A 49 0.61 -1.11 -12.13
N VAL A 50 0.88 -2.15 -12.90
CA VAL A 50 0.03 -3.33 -13.00
C VAL A 50 0.67 -4.44 -12.14
N PRO A 51 0.03 -4.86 -11.03
CA PRO A 51 0.59 -5.90 -10.17
C PRO A 51 0.72 -7.22 -10.93
N THR A 52 1.91 -7.81 -10.89
CA THR A 52 2.18 -9.17 -11.40
C THR A 52 2.16 -10.18 -10.27
N VAL A 53 1.96 -11.46 -10.58
CA VAL A 53 2.07 -12.53 -9.59
C VAL A 53 3.47 -12.51 -8.98
N ALA A 54 3.55 -12.46 -7.65
CA ALA A 54 4.82 -12.49 -6.94
C ALA A 54 5.53 -13.82 -7.23
N THR A 55 6.69 -13.74 -7.87
CA THR A 55 7.58 -14.89 -8.09
C THR A 55 8.60 -14.94 -6.96
N MET A 56 8.93 -16.14 -6.47
CA MET A 56 10.04 -16.31 -5.53
C MET A 56 11.33 -15.74 -6.15
N ASP A 57 11.93 -14.77 -5.47
CA ASP A 57 13.24 -14.26 -5.83
C ASP A 57 14.30 -15.26 -5.35
N THR A 58 14.76 -16.11 -6.26
CA THR A 58 15.76 -17.16 -5.97
C THR A 58 17.10 -16.59 -5.50
N PHE A 59 17.36 -15.29 -5.70
CA PHE A 59 18.59 -14.62 -5.31
C PHE A 59 18.45 -13.76 -4.05
N ALA A 60 17.28 -13.71 -3.41
CA ALA A 60 17.09 -13.02 -2.13
C ALA A 60 18.11 -13.53 -1.07
N TYR A 61 18.26 -14.84 -0.95
CA TYR A 61 19.22 -15.47 -0.03
C TYR A 61 20.70 -15.21 -0.37
N VAL A 62 21.02 -14.97 -1.64
CA VAL A 62 22.41 -14.71 -2.06
C VAL A 62 22.82 -13.28 -1.68
N ARG A 63 21.89 -12.31 -1.79
CA ARG A 63 22.16 -10.90 -1.46
C ARG A 63 22.32 -10.65 0.04
N GLU A 64 21.59 -11.38 0.89
CA GLU A 64 21.76 -11.33 2.35
C GLU A 64 23.15 -11.79 2.83
N ARG A 65 23.86 -12.61 2.05
CA ARG A 65 25.16 -13.15 2.44
C ARG A 65 26.34 -12.20 2.15
N HIS A 66 26.11 -11.15 1.37
CA HIS A 66 27.15 -10.24 0.89
C HIS A 66 26.97 -8.77 1.34
N LEU A 67 25.98 -8.52 2.21
CA LEU A 67 25.78 -7.28 2.95
C LEU A 67 26.00 -7.54 4.44
#